data_AF-A0A8H5VC02-F1
#
_entry.id   AF-A0A8H5VC02-F1
#
_cell.length_a   1.000
_cell.length_b   1.000
_cell.length_c   1.000
_cell.angle_alpha   90.00
_cell.angle_beta   90.00
_cell.angle_gamma   90.00
#
_symmetry.space_group_name_H-M   'P 1'
#
loop_
_entity.id
_entity.type
_entity.pdbx_description
1 polymer ?
#
loop_
_entity_poly.entity_id
_entity_poly.type
_entity_poly.pdbx_seq_one_letter_code
_entity_poly.pdbx_strand_id
1 'polypeptide(L)'
;MQFTSLLTIISLASATSAAPGDRGSYTVSGLGTRKQAILNAGGNTLDLAIAMLEDEHMSTNYKYGDGKTLDAANFGVFKVNWGMLRVCAKRAGFVGQSESQWNNGAKLNSDIYADVASRWDCQEYYGYDKWFAGHRNGATGLSNPNTEDIRFYRESVEWIQAQIDSKSTYKTDDTRFWVDVTPI
;
A
#
# COMPACT_ATOMS: atom_id res chain seq x y z
N MET A 1 61.15 23.09 0.48
CA MET A 1 59.69 23.27 0.67
C MET A 1 59.06 21.89 0.65
N GLN A 2 58.63 21.38 1.80
CA GLN A 2 58.04 20.04 1.92
C GLN A 2 56.56 20.09 1.51
N PHE A 3 56.17 19.21 0.59
CA PHE A 3 54.77 18.97 0.24
C PHE A 3 54.17 17.96 1.23
N THR A 4 53.21 18.39 2.03
CA THR A 4 52.32 17.51 2.80
C THR A 4 51.14 17.08 1.92
N SER A 5 51.09 15.80 1.57
CA SER A 5 49.96 15.17 0.89
C SER A 5 48.87 14.82 1.90
N LEU A 6 47.68 15.39 1.74
CA LEU A 6 46.48 15.02 2.49
C LEU A 6 45.78 13.86 1.75
N LEU A 7 45.65 12.68 2.38
CA LEU A 7 44.76 11.62 1.90
C LEU A 7 43.38 11.79 2.55
N THR A 8 42.38 12.09 1.73
CA THR A 8 40.97 12.08 2.13
C THR A 8 40.41 10.67 1.93
N ILE A 9 40.01 10.02 3.01
CA ILE A 9 39.35 8.71 2.96
C ILE A 9 37.86 8.95 2.67
N ILE A 10 37.40 8.50 1.50
CA ILE A 10 35.96 8.44 1.16
C ILE A 10 35.43 7.11 1.68
N SER A 11 34.65 7.13 2.76
CA SER A 11 33.87 5.96 3.16
C SER A 11 32.67 5.80 2.22
N LEU A 12 32.68 4.74 1.41
CA LEU A 12 31.48 4.25 0.73
C LEU A 12 30.56 3.65 1.79
N ALA A 13 29.45 4.33 2.09
CA ALA A 13 28.32 3.71 2.76
C ALA A 13 27.69 2.69 1.80
N SER A 14 27.86 1.41 2.07
CA SER A 14 27.13 0.35 1.38
C SER A 14 25.65 0.46 1.78
N ALA A 15 24.80 0.92 0.86
CA ALA A 15 23.37 0.74 0.98
C ALA A 15 23.09 -0.76 0.91
N THR A 16 22.86 -1.38 2.06
CA THR A 16 22.36 -2.76 2.14
C THR A 16 20.94 -2.76 1.59
N SER A 17 20.79 -3.10 0.31
CA SER A 17 19.49 -3.44 -0.25
C SER A 17 18.94 -4.62 0.55
N ALA A 18 17.75 -4.48 1.14
CA ALA A 18 17.07 -5.62 1.74
C ALA A 18 17.02 -6.75 0.69
N ALA A 19 17.30 -7.99 1.10
CA ALA A 19 17.22 -9.11 0.19
C ALA A 19 15.79 -9.13 -0.39
N PRO A 20 15.62 -9.19 -1.73
CA PRO A 20 14.30 -9.22 -2.30
C PRO A 20 13.56 -10.46 -1.75
N GLY A 21 12.49 -10.25 -0.99
CA GLY A 21 11.61 -11.34 -0.57
C GLY A 21 11.12 -12.15 -1.76
N ASP A 22 10.72 -13.40 -1.50
CA ASP A 22 10.25 -14.31 -2.53
C ASP A 22 9.09 -13.68 -3.31
N ARG A 23 9.06 -13.91 -4.61
CA ARG A 23 8.19 -13.17 -5.54
C ARG A 23 7.97 -13.95 -6.82
N GLY A 24 6.87 -13.66 -7.49
CA GLY A 24 6.60 -14.26 -8.78
C GLY A 24 5.29 -13.79 -9.39
N SER A 25 4.78 -14.62 -10.30
CA SER A 25 3.48 -14.38 -10.92
C SER A 25 2.73 -15.67 -11.22
N TYR A 26 1.41 -15.62 -11.18
CA TYR A 26 0.52 -16.68 -11.62
C TYR A 26 -0.82 -16.11 -12.07
N THR A 27 -1.65 -16.93 -12.72
CA THR A 27 -2.96 -16.50 -13.20
C THR A 27 -4.02 -16.66 -12.10
N VAL A 28 -4.80 -15.61 -11.86
CA VAL A 28 -5.97 -15.60 -10.97
C VAL A 28 -7.20 -15.26 -11.81
N SER A 29 -8.09 -16.24 -11.99
CA SER A 29 -9.24 -16.09 -12.89
C SER A 29 -10.14 -14.93 -12.46
N GLY A 30 -10.44 -14.02 -13.39
CA GLY A 30 -11.29 -12.85 -13.16
C GLY A 30 -10.58 -11.65 -12.52
N LEU A 31 -9.28 -11.74 -12.22
CA LEU A 31 -8.50 -10.63 -11.68
C LEU A 31 -8.45 -9.44 -12.65
N GLY A 32 -8.44 -9.68 -13.95
CA GLY A 32 -8.51 -8.63 -14.97
C GLY A 32 -9.74 -7.73 -14.82
N THR A 33 -10.90 -8.32 -14.53
CA THR A 33 -12.13 -7.57 -14.24
C THR A 33 -11.99 -6.71 -12.98
N ARG A 34 -11.33 -7.23 -11.93
CA ARG A 34 -11.08 -6.46 -10.70
C ARG A 34 -10.10 -5.31 -10.91
N LYS A 35 -9.04 -5.52 -11.69
CA LYS A 35 -8.13 -4.44 -12.11
C LYS A 35 -8.89 -3.33 -12.84
N GLN A 36 -9.76 -3.70 -13.78
CA GLN A 36 -10.59 -2.73 -14.50
C GLN A 36 -11.56 -1.99 -13.58
N ALA A 37 -12.14 -2.64 -12.56
CA ALA A 37 -13.00 -1.96 -11.59
C ALA A 37 -12.23 -0.86 -10.81
N ILE A 38 -11.00 -1.12 -10.39
CA ILE A 38 -10.15 -0.13 -9.70
C ILE A 38 -9.78 1.02 -10.65
N LEU A 39 -9.35 0.72 -11.88
CA LEU A 39 -8.98 1.74 -12.87
C LEU A 39 -10.18 2.62 -13.26
N ASN A 40 -11.36 2.02 -13.47
CA ASN A 40 -12.60 2.74 -13.78
C ASN A 40 -13.10 3.59 -12.61
N ALA A 41 -12.71 3.27 -11.37
CA ALA A 41 -12.95 4.08 -10.19
C ALA A 41 -11.96 5.25 -10.02
N GLY A 42 -11.04 5.44 -10.96
CA GLY A 42 -10.03 6.49 -10.96
C GLY A 42 -8.67 6.07 -10.40
N GLY A 43 -8.46 4.76 -10.20
CA GLY A 43 -7.19 4.22 -9.72
C GLY A 43 -6.11 4.22 -10.81
N ASN A 44 -4.86 4.04 -10.39
CA ASN A 44 -3.67 3.91 -11.25
C ASN A 44 -2.94 2.58 -11.01
N THR A 45 -1.75 2.40 -11.60
CA THR A 45 -0.98 1.15 -11.42
C THR A 45 -0.41 0.97 -10.02
N LEU A 46 -0.18 2.04 -9.27
CA LEU A 46 0.17 1.95 -7.85
C LEU A 46 -1.02 1.39 -7.05
N ASP A 47 -2.24 1.87 -7.31
CA ASP A 47 -3.44 1.35 -6.65
C ASP A 47 -3.63 -0.15 -6.95
N LEU A 48 -3.44 -0.55 -8.22
CA LEU A 48 -3.45 -1.98 -8.58
C LEU A 48 -2.38 -2.76 -7.80
N ALA A 49 -1.16 -2.24 -7.69
CA ALA A 49 -0.07 -2.91 -7.00
C ALA A 49 -0.34 -3.08 -5.50
N ILE A 50 -0.87 -2.05 -4.85
CA ILE A 50 -1.29 -2.11 -3.43
C ILE A 50 -2.36 -3.18 -3.26
N ALA A 51 -3.46 -3.10 -4.01
CA ALA A 51 -4.56 -4.07 -3.89
C ALA A 51 -4.10 -5.51 -4.20
N MET A 52 -3.17 -5.69 -5.13
CA MET A 52 -2.61 -6.99 -5.51
C MET A 52 -1.76 -7.63 -4.40
N LEU A 53 -1.05 -6.79 -3.64
CA LEU A 53 -0.28 -7.23 -2.49
C LEU A 53 -1.20 -7.60 -1.32
N GLU A 54 -2.27 -6.85 -1.10
CA GLU A 54 -3.19 -7.01 0.04
C GLU A 54 -4.13 -8.23 -0.06
N ASP A 55 -4.54 -8.61 -1.27
CA ASP A 55 -5.44 -9.75 -1.50
C ASP A 55 -5.21 -10.39 -2.88
N GLU A 56 -5.29 -11.73 -2.95
CA GLU A 56 -5.09 -12.47 -4.19
C GLU A 56 -6.08 -12.07 -5.29
N HIS A 57 -7.33 -11.79 -4.91
CA HIS A 57 -8.43 -11.49 -5.83
C HIS A 57 -8.79 -10.00 -5.86
N MET A 58 -8.01 -9.12 -5.19
CA MET A 58 -8.36 -7.70 -4.98
C MET A 58 -9.81 -7.54 -4.49
N SER A 59 -10.18 -8.35 -3.51
CA SER A 59 -11.54 -8.50 -2.99
C SER A 59 -11.67 -7.99 -1.56
N THR A 60 -12.91 -7.92 -1.08
CA THR A 60 -13.25 -7.47 0.29
C THR A 60 -13.87 -8.60 1.13
N ASN A 61 -13.74 -9.85 0.66
CA ASN A 61 -14.30 -11.05 1.30
C ASN A 61 -13.38 -11.66 2.37
N TYR A 62 -12.31 -10.95 2.75
CA TYR A 62 -11.49 -11.30 3.90
C TYR A 62 -12.29 -11.14 5.21
N LYS A 63 -11.78 -11.72 6.31
CA LYS A 63 -12.42 -11.60 7.63
C LYS A 63 -12.73 -10.13 7.93
N TYR A 64 -13.94 -9.80 8.38
CA TYR A 64 -14.34 -8.41 8.62
C TYR A 64 -13.31 -7.63 9.46
N GLY A 65 -12.94 -6.43 8.99
CA GLY A 65 -11.88 -5.61 9.62
C GLY A 65 -10.48 -6.23 9.53
N ASP A 66 -10.27 -7.24 8.67
CA ASP A 66 -9.10 -8.14 8.68
C ASP A 66 -8.89 -8.83 10.04
N GLY A 67 -9.98 -9.03 10.80
CA GLY A 67 -9.96 -9.53 12.17
C GLY A 67 -9.48 -8.53 13.22
N LYS A 68 -9.27 -7.26 12.82
CA LYS A 68 -8.89 -6.15 13.67
C LYS A 68 -10.12 -5.26 13.96
N THR A 69 -10.00 -4.40 14.97
CA THR A 69 -11.07 -3.50 15.41
C THR A 69 -10.53 -2.09 15.66
N LEU A 70 -11.41 -1.11 15.83
CA LEU A 70 -11.05 0.28 16.15
C LEU A 70 -10.11 0.85 15.06
N ASP A 71 -9.12 1.66 15.42
CA ASP A 71 -8.21 2.30 14.46
C ASP A 71 -7.40 1.30 13.61
N ALA A 72 -7.26 0.05 14.05
CA ALA A 72 -6.55 -1.01 13.32
C ALA A 72 -7.43 -1.75 12.29
N ALA A 73 -8.76 -1.58 12.31
CA ALA A 73 -9.66 -2.27 11.40
C ALA A 73 -9.40 -1.89 9.94
N ASN A 74 -9.24 -2.89 9.06
CA ASN A 74 -8.96 -2.68 7.64
C ASN A 74 -10.23 -2.77 6.77
N PHE A 75 -10.32 -1.90 5.77
CA PHE A 75 -11.46 -1.84 4.84
C PHE A 75 -11.03 -1.64 3.39
N GLY A 76 -11.91 -2.02 2.46
CA GLY A 76 -11.68 -1.89 1.03
C GLY A 76 -10.68 -2.89 0.46
N VAL A 77 -10.40 -2.80 -0.83
CA VAL A 77 -9.45 -3.68 -1.53
C VAL A 77 -8.00 -3.35 -1.17
N PHE A 78 -7.74 -2.14 -0.68
CA PHE A 78 -6.42 -1.70 -0.24
C PHE A 78 -6.16 -1.98 1.24
N LYS A 79 -7.16 -2.48 2.00
CA LYS A 79 -7.07 -2.73 3.44
C LYS A 79 -6.60 -1.51 4.25
N VAL A 80 -6.98 -0.28 3.88
CA VAL A 80 -6.59 0.91 4.64
C VAL A 80 -7.20 0.85 6.04
N ASN A 81 -6.40 1.11 7.08
CA ASN A 81 -6.85 1.07 8.46
C ASN A 81 -7.73 2.29 8.83
N TRP A 82 -8.67 2.10 9.75
CA TRP A 82 -9.60 3.13 10.19
C TRP A 82 -8.90 4.37 10.75
N GLY A 83 -7.79 4.21 11.47
CA GLY A 83 -7.03 5.30 12.06
C GLY A 83 -6.54 6.31 11.02
N MET A 84 -6.15 5.85 9.84
CA MET A 84 -5.88 6.73 8.70
C MET A 84 -7.19 7.27 8.11
N LEU A 85 -8.15 6.39 7.78
CA LEU A 85 -9.38 6.78 7.10
C LEU A 85 -10.12 7.94 7.79
N ARG A 86 -10.26 7.89 9.12
CA ARG A 86 -10.95 8.93 9.90
C ARG A 86 -10.20 10.26 9.99
N VAL A 87 -8.94 10.31 9.54
CA VAL A 87 -8.11 11.52 9.50
C VAL A 87 -8.13 12.15 8.10
N CYS A 88 -8.08 11.34 7.04
CA CYS A 88 -7.83 11.84 5.70
C CYS A 88 -8.90 11.55 4.64
N ALA A 89 -9.78 10.55 4.81
CA ALA A 89 -10.74 10.14 3.78
C ALA A 89 -11.95 11.09 3.66
N LYS A 90 -11.69 12.32 3.19
CA LYS A 90 -12.66 13.43 3.08
C LYS A 90 -13.81 13.07 2.14
N ARG A 91 -13.54 12.48 0.98
CA ARG A 91 -14.59 12.16 -0.02
C ARG A 91 -15.50 11.02 0.42
N ALA A 92 -15.02 10.12 1.28
CA ALA A 92 -15.85 9.06 1.85
C ALA A 92 -16.70 9.53 3.04
N GLY A 93 -16.38 10.71 3.62
CA GLY A 93 -17.09 11.30 4.75
C GLY A 93 -16.60 10.85 6.14
N PHE A 94 -15.36 10.37 6.23
CA PHE A 94 -14.82 9.81 7.48
C PHE A 94 -14.03 10.81 8.33
N VAL A 95 -13.57 11.92 7.74
CA VAL A 95 -12.75 12.92 8.45
C VAL A 95 -13.48 13.45 9.68
N GLY A 96 -12.82 13.33 10.84
CA GLY A 96 -13.34 13.81 12.13
C GLY A 96 -14.21 12.81 12.89
N GLN A 97 -14.45 11.62 12.34
CA GLN A 97 -15.10 10.55 13.08
C GLN A 97 -14.19 9.99 14.19
N SER A 98 -14.82 9.45 15.23
CA SER A 98 -14.16 8.82 16.37
C SER A 98 -13.64 7.41 16.03
N GLU A 99 -12.70 6.92 16.84
CA GLU A 99 -12.22 5.54 16.77
C GLU A 99 -13.36 4.51 16.91
N SER A 100 -14.32 4.74 17.81
CA SER A 100 -15.47 3.86 18.01
C SER A 100 -16.40 3.75 16.79
N GLN A 101 -16.31 4.69 15.83
CA GLN A 101 -17.10 4.68 14.61
C GLN A 101 -16.47 3.84 13.49
N TRP A 102 -15.45 3.02 13.78
CA TRP A 102 -14.71 2.22 12.79
C TRP A 102 -15.57 1.38 11.86
N ASN A 103 -16.73 0.88 12.32
CA ASN A 103 -17.66 0.13 11.47
C ASN A 103 -18.16 0.93 10.24
N ASN A 104 -18.13 2.26 10.29
CA ASN A 104 -18.48 3.12 9.15
C ASN A 104 -17.53 2.93 7.96
N GLY A 105 -16.29 2.47 8.21
CA GLY A 105 -15.34 2.10 7.16
C GLY A 105 -15.84 0.97 6.25
N ALA A 106 -16.79 0.14 6.70
CA ALA A 106 -17.36 -0.95 5.91
C ALA A 106 -18.02 -0.49 4.60
N LYS A 107 -18.38 0.80 4.47
CA LYS A 107 -18.80 1.41 3.20
C LYS A 107 -17.82 1.09 2.07
N LEU A 108 -16.50 1.09 2.34
CA LEU A 108 -15.46 0.85 1.34
C LEU A 108 -15.48 -0.60 0.81
N ASN A 109 -16.06 -1.54 1.55
CA ASN A 109 -16.13 -2.94 1.11
C ASN A 109 -17.09 -3.15 -0.06
N SER A 110 -18.03 -2.22 -0.28
CA SER A 110 -19.04 -2.28 -1.34
C SER A 110 -19.01 -1.11 -2.32
N ASP A 111 -18.26 -0.04 -2.01
CA ASP A 111 -18.17 1.17 -2.82
C ASP A 111 -16.71 1.40 -3.26
N ILE A 112 -16.37 0.83 -4.42
CA ILE A 112 -15.01 0.92 -4.98
C ILE A 112 -14.60 2.36 -5.31
N TYR A 113 -15.55 3.24 -5.62
CA TYR A 113 -15.26 4.65 -5.89
C TYR A 113 -14.89 5.38 -4.60
N ALA A 114 -15.61 5.14 -3.51
CA ALA A 114 -15.24 5.67 -2.20
C ALA A 114 -13.91 5.09 -1.70
N ASP A 115 -13.62 3.82 -2.00
CA ASP A 115 -12.38 3.15 -1.59
C ASP A 115 -11.16 3.77 -2.27
N VAL A 116 -11.17 3.84 -3.61
CA VAL A 116 -10.12 4.51 -4.40
C VAL A 116 -9.97 5.96 -3.96
N ALA A 117 -11.07 6.71 -3.83
CA ALA A 117 -11.03 8.09 -3.37
C ALA A 117 -10.39 8.25 -1.98
N SER A 118 -10.69 7.35 -1.05
CA SER A 118 -10.11 7.37 0.31
C SER A 118 -8.61 7.14 0.28
N ARG A 119 -8.13 6.20 -0.53
CA ARG A 119 -6.71 5.91 -0.67
C ARG A 119 -5.94 7.11 -1.23
N TRP A 120 -6.49 7.77 -2.25
CA TRP A 120 -5.97 9.03 -2.80
C TRP A 120 -5.97 10.17 -1.79
N ASP A 121 -7.09 10.41 -1.11
CA ASP A 121 -7.19 11.48 -0.10
C ASP A 121 -6.14 11.28 1.01
N CYS A 122 -5.92 10.03 1.41
CA CYS A 122 -4.96 9.69 2.44
C CYS A 122 -3.50 9.83 2.01
N GLN A 123 -3.15 9.48 0.77
CA GLN A 123 -1.80 9.76 0.30
C GLN A 123 -1.57 11.25 0.05
N GLU A 124 -2.58 12.00 -0.42
CA GLU A 124 -2.50 13.45 -0.54
C GLU A 124 -2.22 14.10 0.83
N TYR A 125 -2.92 13.64 1.88
CA TYR A 125 -2.75 14.17 3.24
C TYR A 125 -1.39 13.86 3.86
N TYR A 126 -0.95 12.59 3.81
CA TYR A 126 0.28 12.16 4.48
C TYR A 126 1.54 12.37 3.63
N GLY A 127 1.40 12.41 2.30
CA GLY A 127 2.51 12.22 1.37
C GLY A 127 2.85 10.75 1.17
N TYR A 128 3.58 10.44 0.09
CA TYR A 128 3.87 9.06 -0.36
C TYR A 128 4.46 8.19 0.76
N ASP A 129 5.59 8.59 1.35
CA ASP A 129 6.31 7.77 2.34
C ASP A 129 5.54 7.59 3.64
N LYS A 130 4.96 8.65 4.19
CA LYS A 130 4.19 8.56 5.43
C LYS A 130 2.88 7.81 5.24
N TRP A 131 2.29 7.85 4.04
CA TRP A 131 1.13 7.03 3.74
C TRP A 131 1.48 5.55 3.84
N PHE A 132 2.58 5.09 3.23
CA PHE A 132 3.03 3.71 3.36
C PHE A 132 3.32 3.32 4.81
N ALA A 133 3.95 4.23 5.57
CA ALA A 133 4.21 4.00 6.98
C ALA A 133 2.93 3.81 7.81
N GLY A 134 1.97 4.72 7.66
CA GLY A 134 0.68 4.63 8.34
C GLY A 134 -0.18 3.47 7.84
N HIS A 135 -0.09 3.14 6.55
CA HIS A 135 -0.85 2.05 5.95
C HIS A 135 -0.37 0.72 6.51
N ARG A 136 0.96 0.54 6.53
CA ARG A 136 1.60 -0.66 7.05
C ARG A 136 1.40 -0.83 8.55
N ASN A 137 1.69 0.20 9.37
CA ASN A 137 1.78 0.04 10.82
C ASN A 137 1.06 1.14 11.63
N GLY A 138 -0.01 1.70 11.07
CA GLY A 138 -0.90 2.64 11.77
C GLY A 138 -0.17 3.82 12.41
N ALA A 139 -0.62 4.21 13.61
CA ALA A 139 -0.03 5.31 14.37
C ALA A 139 1.47 5.10 14.67
N THR A 140 1.88 3.86 14.95
CA THR A 140 3.28 3.50 15.19
C THR A 140 4.13 3.77 13.96
N GLY A 141 3.68 3.35 12.78
CA GLY A 141 4.36 3.64 11.52
C GLY A 141 4.43 5.12 11.21
N LEU A 142 3.35 5.88 11.43
CA LEU A 142 3.35 7.34 11.28
C LEU A 142 4.40 8.03 12.18
N SER A 143 4.63 7.50 13.38
CA SER A 143 5.65 8.01 14.31
C SER A 143 7.08 7.59 13.94
N ASN A 144 7.24 6.45 13.27
CA ASN A 144 8.54 5.92 12.86
C ASN A 144 8.48 5.36 11.42
N PRO A 145 8.50 6.23 10.40
CA PRO A 145 8.19 5.83 9.02
C PRO A 145 9.32 5.08 8.30
N ASN A 146 10.52 5.03 8.87
CA ASN A 146 11.72 4.55 8.17
C ASN A 146 12.18 3.17 8.68
N THR A 147 11.27 2.36 9.24
CA THR A 147 11.60 0.98 9.62
C THR A 147 11.87 0.11 8.40
N GLU A 148 12.59 -0.99 8.60
CA GLU A 148 12.90 -1.93 7.52
C GLU A 148 11.64 -2.61 6.99
N ASP A 149 10.68 -2.91 7.86
CA ASP A 149 9.38 -3.49 7.50
C ASP A 149 8.58 -2.55 6.57
N ILE A 150 8.47 -1.26 6.93
CA ILE A 150 7.78 -0.26 6.10
C ILE A 150 8.48 -0.09 4.76
N ARG A 151 9.82 -0.02 4.77
CA ARG A 151 10.62 0.07 3.54
C ARG A 151 10.39 -1.15 2.65
N PHE A 152 10.44 -2.35 3.21
CA PHE A 152 10.26 -3.59 2.48
C PHE A 152 8.84 -3.73 1.89
N TYR A 153 7.80 -3.37 2.65
CA TYR A 153 6.43 -3.34 2.15
C TYR A 153 6.28 -2.37 0.96
N ARG A 154 6.83 -1.15 1.07
CA ARG A 154 6.80 -0.15 -0.02
C ARG A 154 7.54 -0.63 -1.26
N GLU A 155 8.77 -1.12 -1.11
CA GLU A 155 9.58 -1.64 -2.23
C GLU A 155 8.92 -2.86 -2.91
N SER A 156 8.15 -3.65 -2.15
CA SER A 156 7.36 -4.76 -2.70
C SER A 156 6.21 -4.28 -3.57
N VAL A 157 5.49 -3.23 -3.14
CA VAL A 157 4.46 -2.58 -3.96
C VAL A 157 5.07 -1.94 -5.21
N GLU A 158 6.19 -1.24 -5.08
CA GLU A 158 6.91 -0.63 -6.22
C GLU A 158 7.38 -1.69 -7.23
N TRP A 159 7.84 -2.86 -6.75
CA TRP A 159 8.21 -3.96 -7.62
C TRP A 159 7.00 -4.51 -8.39
N ILE A 160 5.86 -4.72 -7.72
CA ILE A 160 4.61 -5.15 -8.38
C ILE A 160 4.17 -4.11 -9.41
N GLN A 161 4.21 -2.82 -9.05
CA GLN A 161 3.87 -1.72 -9.97
C GLN A 161 4.75 -1.76 -11.22
N ALA A 162 6.06 -1.94 -11.06
CA ALA A 162 6.99 -2.06 -12.19
C ALA A 162 6.64 -3.26 -13.10
N GLN A 163 6.16 -4.38 -12.55
CA GLN A 163 5.71 -5.51 -13.36
C GLN A 163 4.46 -5.15 -14.16
N ILE A 164 3.47 -4.50 -13.53
CA ILE A 164 2.24 -4.06 -14.20
C ILE A 164 2.55 -3.05 -15.32
N ASP A 165 3.49 -2.15 -15.10
CA ASP A 165 3.88 -1.13 -16.08
C ASP A 165 4.81 -1.67 -17.19
N SER A 166 5.42 -2.85 -17.00
CA SER A 166 6.29 -3.48 -18.01
C SER A 166 5.56 -3.89 -19.30
N LYS A 167 4.25 -4.15 -19.21
CA LYS A 167 3.43 -4.54 -20.37
C LYS A 167 1.97 -4.15 -20.14
N SER A 168 1.40 -3.41 -21.09
CA SER A 168 0.04 -2.87 -20.98
C SER A 168 -1.04 -3.93 -20.70
N THR A 169 -0.86 -5.15 -21.19
CA THR A 169 -1.80 -6.26 -20.94
C THR A 169 -1.93 -6.62 -19.46
N TYR A 170 -0.90 -6.37 -18.63
CA TYR A 170 -0.95 -6.67 -17.20
C TYR A 170 -1.90 -5.76 -16.41
N LYS A 171 -2.38 -4.66 -17.01
CA LYS A 171 -3.44 -3.81 -16.44
C LYS A 171 -4.84 -4.41 -16.64
N THR A 172 -4.99 -5.38 -17.54
CA THR A 172 -6.29 -5.89 -18.00
C THR A 172 -6.42 -7.41 -17.89
N ASP A 173 -5.31 -8.15 -17.84
CA ASP A 173 -5.32 -9.62 -17.78
C ASP A 173 -5.43 -10.17 -16.35
N ASP A 174 -5.46 -11.50 -16.25
CA ASP A 174 -5.60 -12.23 -15.00
C ASP A 174 -4.26 -12.51 -14.29
N THR A 175 -3.15 -11.91 -14.73
CA THR A 175 -1.83 -12.13 -14.12
C THR A 175 -1.75 -11.41 -12.77
N ARG A 176 -1.55 -12.16 -11.69
CA ARG A 176 -1.15 -11.64 -10.38
C ARG A 176 0.37 -11.65 -10.26
N PHE A 177 0.96 -10.55 -9.83
CA PHE A 177 2.32 -10.47 -9.31
C PHE A 177 2.26 -10.43 -7.78
N TRP A 178 3.21 -11.08 -7.12
CA TRP A 178 3.20 -11.17 -5.66
C TRP A 178 4.61 -11.08 -5.11
N VAL A 179 4.68 -10.65 -3.86
CA VAL A 179 5.88 -10.70 -3.01
C VAL A 179 5.43 -11.25 -1.66
N ASP A 180 6.20 -12.16 -1.07
CA ASP A 180 5.95 -12.65 0.28
C ASP A 180 6.31 -11.55 1.29
N VAL A 181 5.26 -10.91 1.80
CA VAL A 181 5.35 -9.90 2.86
C VAL A 181 4.55 -10.41 4.05
N THR A 182 5.22 -10.67 5.16
CA THR A 182 4.57 -11.20 6.36
C THR A 182 3.49 -10.22 6.86
N PRO A 183 2.26 -10.68 7.12
CA PRO A 183 1.21 -9.84 7.72
C PRO A 183 1.56 -9.36 9.14
N ILE A 184 1.04 -8.20 9.54
CA ILE A 184 1.14 -7.66 10.91
C ILE A 184 -0.22 -7.23 11.47
#